data_AF-A0A661BN80-F1
#
_entry.id   AF-A0A661BN80-F1
#
_cell.length_a   1.000
_cell.length_b   1.000
_cell.length_c   1.000
_cell.angle_alpha   90.00
_cell.angle_beta   90.00
_cell.angle_gamma   90.00
#
_symmetry.space_group_name_H-M   'P 1'
#
loop_
_entity.id
_entity.type
_entity.pdbx_description
1 polymer ?
#
loop_
_entity_poly.entity_id
_entity_poly.type
_entity_poly.pdbx_seq_one_letter_code
_entity_poly.pdbx_strand_id
1 'polypeptide(L)'
;MQSGQSIFSLASMYEPGYFDPDNMETYQTKGLTLFMQLPAPMDNIQAFDLLQETAMRLADLLQGEIWSTQHEPIDAKALQAMRDIVIEYS
;
A
#
# COMPACT_ATOMS: atom_id res chain seq x y z
N MET A 1 -17.19 18.23 3.66
CA MET A 1 -16.49 16.99 4.05
C MET A 1 -15.04 17.37 4.30
N GLN A 2 -14.60 17.50 5.55
CA GLN A 2 -13.16 17.62 5.82
C GLN A 2 -12.58 16.23 5.64
N SER A 3 -12.12 15.90 4.43
CA SER A 3 -11.28 14.73 4.22
C SER A 3 -9.95 15.02 4.90
N GLY A 4 -9.72 14.39 6.06
CA GLY A 4 -8.39 14.35 6.65
C GLY A 4 -7.39 13.85 5.58
N GLN A 5 -6.18 14.38 5.62
CA GLN A 5 -5.13 14.01 4.66
C GLN A 5 -4.89 12.50 4.73
N SER A 6 -4.96 11.82 3.59
CA SER A 6 -4.78 10.36 3.50
C SER A 6 -3.36 9.99 3.92
N ILE A 7 -3.23 8.96 4.77
CA ILE A 7 -1.93 8.43 5.20
C ILE A 7 -1.26 7.68 4.03
N PHE A 8 -2.01 6.82 3.36
CA PHE A 8 -1.61 6.12 2.14
C PHE A 8 -2.83 5.85 1.27
N SER A 9 -2.57 5.40 0.05
CA SER A 9 -3.59 5.12 -0.96
C SER A 9 -3.42 3.71 -1.50
N LEU A 10 -4.54 3.18 -2.01
CA LEU A 10 -4.61 1.89 -2.66
C LEU A 10 -5.23 2.07 -4.04
N ALA A 11 -4.62 1.48 -5.06
CA ALA A 11 -5.06 1.51 -6.44
C ALA A 11 -5.18 0.08 -7.00
N SER A 12 -6.02 -0.06 -8.02
CA SER A 12 -6.02 -1.26 -8.84
C SER A 12 -4.78 -1.31 -9.72
N MET A 13 -4.26 -2.51 -9.96
CA MET A 13 -3.23 -2.77 -10.96
C MET A 13 -3.75 -2.59 -12.40
N TYR A 14 -5.06 -2.67 -12.63
CA TYR A 14 -5.63 -2.41 -13.96
C TYR A 14 -5.84 -0.91 -14.18
N GLU A 15 -5.41 -0.42 -15.35
CA GLU A 15 -5.73 0.94 -15.79
C GLU A 15 -7.25 1.12 -15.88
N PRO A 16 -7.78 2.27 -15.42
CA PRO A 16 -7.08 3.50 -15.00
C PRO A 16 -6.69 3.56 -13.50
N GLY A 17 -6.82 2.48 -12.74
CA GLY A 17 -6.35 2.36 -11.36
C GLY A 17 -7.38 2.67 -10.26
N TYR A 18 -8.57 3.16 -10.62
CA TYR A 18 -9.67 3.38 -9.67
C TYR A 18 -10.56 2.14 -9.52
N PHE A 19 -11.33 2.10 -8.43
CA PHE A 19 -12.38 1.12 -8.18
C PHE A 19 -13.74 1.73 -8.51
N ASP A 20 -14.62 0.95 -9.10
CA ASP A 20 -16.01 1.30 -9.32
C ASP A 20 -16.85 0.77 -8.15
N PRO A 21 -17.36 1.65 -7.25
CA PRO A 21 -18.11 1.21 -6.08
C PRO A 21 -19.38 0.43 -6.42
N ASP A 22 -20.00 0.72 -7.57
CA ASP A 22 -21.25 0.07 -7.99
C ASP A 22 -21.02 -1.38 -8.43
N ASN A 23 -19.79 -1.71 -8.84
CA ASN A 23 -19.41 -3.03 -9.37
C ASN A 23 -18.36 -3.74 -8.49
N MET A 24 -18.17 -3.27 -7.25
CA MET A 24 -17.08 -3.73 -6.40
C MET A 24 -17.25 -5.16 -5.89
N GLU A 25 -18.49 -5.62 -5.66
CA GLU A 25 -18.78 -6.97 -5.15
C GLU A 25 -18.27 -8.08 -6.07
N THR A 26 -18.26 -7.83 -7.37
CA THR A 26 -17.81 -8.79 -8.40
C THR A 26 -16.43 -8.46 -8.95
N TYR A 27 -15.78 -7.42 -8.44
CA TYR A 27 -14.53 -6.92 -8.98
C TYR A 27 -13.39 -7.93 -8.77
N GLN A 28 -12.63 -8.16 -9.83
CA GLN A 28 -11.43 -8.99 -9.79
C GLN A 28 -10.25 -8.23 -10.35
N THR A 29 -9.12 -8.33 -9.68
CA THR A 29 -7.84 -7.76 -10.14
C THR A 29 -6.73 -8.78 -10.00
N LYS A 30 -5.71 -8.67 -10.87
CA LYS A 30 -4.45 -9.42 -10.73
C LYS A 30 -3.57 -8.89 -9.60
N GLY A 31 -3.83 -7.68 -9.13
CA GLY A 31 -3.04 -7.08 -8.07
C GLY A 31 -3.61 -5.76 -7.59
N LEU A 32 -3.10 -5.35 -6.44
CA LEU A 32 -3.35 -4.06 -5.83
C LEU A 32 -2.01 -3.36 -5.62
N THR A 33 -2.02 -2.04 -5.69
CA THR A 33 -0.83 -1.24 -5.40
C THR A 33 -1.12 -0.34 -4.22
N LEU A 34 -0.36 -0.53 -3.13
CA LEU A 34 -0.35 0.38 -1.99
C LEU A 34 0.82 1.33 -2.13
N PHE A 35 0.58 2.60 -1.86
CA PHE A 35 1.62 3.62 -1.91
C PHE A 35 1.33 4.74 -0.91
N MET A 36 2.41 5.34 -0.41
CA MET A 36 2.39 6.45 0.55
C MET A 36 3.21 7.60 -0.02
N GLN A 37 2.77 8.83 0.25
CA GLN A 37 3.54 10.03 -0.05
C GLN A 37 4.30 10.48 1.20
N LEU A 38 5.57 10.86 1.03
CA LEU A 38 6.40 11.43 2.08
C LEU A 38 6.61 12.95 1.83
N PRO A 39 6.66 13.78 2.89
CA PRO A 39 6.37 13.43 4.29
C PRO A 39 4.88 13.08 4.47
N ALA A 40 4.61 12.11 5.35
CA ALA A 40 3.27 11.66 5.66
C ALA A 40 2.51 12.70 6.51
N PRO A 41 1.17 12.68 6.55
CA PRO A 41 0.39 13.56 7.43
C PRO A 41 0.53 13.25 8.93
N MET A 42 1.31 12.22 9.27
CA MET A 42 1.64 11.78 10.63
C MET A 42 3.11 11.34 10.67
N ASP A 43 3.55 10.81 11.80
CA ASP A 43 4.89 10.21 11.92
C ASP A 43 5.14 9.19 10.79
N ASN A 44 6.20 9.41 10.02
CA ASN A 44 6.51 8.65 8.82
C ASN A 44 6.66 7.14 9.11
N ILE A 45 7.25 6.79 10.25
CA ILE A 45 7.47 5.41 10.65
C ILE A 45 6.15 4.75 11.03
N GLN A 46 5.31 5.43 11.79
CA GLN A 46 3.96 4.94 12.09
C GLN A 46 3.11 4.79 10.82
N ALA A 47 3.23 5.73 9.87
CA ALA A 47 2.53 5.65 8.59
C ALA A 47 2.98 4.45 7.75
N PHE A 48 4.29 4.16 7.75
CA PHE A 48 4.85 2.98 7.10
C PHE A 48 4.45 1.67 7.77
N ASP A 49 4.52 1.60 9.11
CA ASP A 49 4.09 0.42 9.87
C ASP A 49 2.61 0.11 9.58
N LEU A 50 1.74 1.13 9.50
CA LEU A 50 0.33 0.97 9.13
C LEU A 50 0.14 0.49 7.68
N LEU A 51 0.94 1.00 6.72
CA LEU A 51 0.94 0.54 5.33
C LEU A 51 1.33 -0.93 5.25
N GLN A 52 2.40 -1.34 5.95
CA GLN A 52 2.88 -2.71 5.97
C GLN A 52 1.84 -3.67 6.57
N GLU A 53 1.27 -3.32 7.73
CA GLU A 53 0.20 -4.08 8.36
C GLU A 53 -1.02 -4.25 7.44
N THR A 54 -1.40 -3.17 6.75
CA THR A 54 -2.52 -3.19 5.80
C THR A 54 -2.23 -4.09 4.60
N ALA A 55 -1.02 -4.05 4.04
CA ALA A 55 -0.60 -4.92 2.94
C ALA A 55 -0.65 -6.40 3.34
N MET A 56 -0.12 -6.76 4.52
CA MET A 56 -0.17 -8.12 5.06
C MET A 56 -1.60 -8.61 5.24
N ARG A 57 -2.46 -7.79 5.85
CA ARG A 57 -3.86 -8.13 6.03
C ARG A 57 -4.60 -8.33 4.71
N LEU A 58 -4.33 -7.51 3.70
CA LEU A 58 -4.94 -7.67 2.38
C LEU A 58 -4.46 -8.94 1.68
N ALA A 59 -3.17 -9.26 1.76
CA ALA A 59 -2.62 -10.50 1.23
C ALA A 59 -3.30 -11.73 1.87
N ASP A 60 -3.47 -11.74 3.19
CA ASP A 60 -4.16 -12.82 3.91
C ASP A 60 -5.63 -12.94 3.48
N LEU A 61 -6.36 -11.82 3.41
CA LEU A 61 -7.79 -11.81 3.05
C LEU A 61 -8.06 -12.22 1.61
N LEU A 62 -7.17 -11.82 0.69
CA LEU A 62 -7.31 -12.06 -0.75
C LEU A 62 -6.55 -13.30 -1.21
N GLN A 63 -5.89 -14.03 -0.30
CA GLN A 63 -4.99 -15.15 -0.60
C GLN A 63 -3.94 -14.76 -1.65
N GLY A 64 -3.42 -13.55 -1.53
CA GLY A 64 -2.42 -12.96 -2.41
C GLY A 64 -1.02 -13.03 -1.83
N GLU A 65 -0.05 -12.59 -2.62
CA GLU A 65 1.34 -12.42 -2.21
C GLU A 65 1.68 -10.93 -2.26
N ILE A 66 2.57 -10.48 -1.37
CA ILE A 66 3.08 -9.11 -1.39
C ILE A 66 4.33 -9.09 -2.25
N TRP A 67 4.37 -8.14 -3.18
CA TRP A 67 5.48 -7.93 -4.09
C TRP A 67 6.12 -6.56 -3.83
N SER A 68 7.45 -6.51 -3.89
CA SER A 68 8.21 -5.27 -3.80
C SER A 68 8.14 -4.49 -5.11
N THR A 69 8.62 -3.23 -5.10
CA THR A 69 8.74 -2.39 -6.31
C THR A 69 9.71 -2.96 -7.35
N GLN A 70 10.53 -3.94 -6.99
CA GLN A 70 11.44 -4.65 -7.89
C GLN A 70 10.77 -5.85 -8.58
N HIS A 71 9.45 -6.04 -8.39
CA HIS A 71 8.71 -7.21 -8.88
C HIS A 71 9.29 -8.54 -8.37
N GLU A 72 9.61 -8.57 -7.07
CA GLU A 72 10.04 -9.77 -6.35
C GLU A 72 9.15 -9.95 -5.11
N PRO A 73 8.92 -11.20 -4.64
CA PRO A 73 8.25 -11.44 -3.38
C PRO A 73 8.87 -10.62 -2.25
N ILE A 74 8.03 -10.04 -1.39
CA ILE A 74 8.54 -9.22 -0.30
C ILE A 74 9.39 -10.08 0.66
N ASP A 75 10.53 -9.54 1.07
CA ASP A 75 11.37 -10.13 2.10
C ASP A 75 11.75 -9.07 3.16
N ALA A 76 12.42 -9.52 4.22
CA ALA A 76 12.85 -8.65 5.31
C ALA A 76 13.80 -7.53 4.83
N LYS A 77 14.61 -7.80 3.80
CA LYS A 77 15.58 -6.84 3.25
C LYS A 77 14.87 -5.73 2.48
N ALA A 78 13.88 -6.06 1.66
CA ALA A 78 13.08 -5.11 0.92
C ALA A 78 12.26 -4.21 1.86
N LEU A 79 11.66 -4.79 2.91
CA LEU A 79 10.96 -4.02 3.94
C LEU A 79 11.90 -3.06 4.68
N GLN A 80 13.09 -3.52 5.05
CA GLN A 80 14.08 -2.66 5.69
C GLN A 80 14.51 -1.51 4.75
N ALA A 81 14.76 -1.79 3.47
CA ALA A 81 15.11 -0.77 2.50
C ALA A 81 14.01 0.29 2.35
N MET A 82 12.72 -0.11 2.34
CA MET A 82 11.61 0.83 2.34
C MET A 82 11.55 1.66 3.63
N ARG A 83 11.80 1.03 4.79
CA ARG A 83 11.84 1.71 6.09
C ARG A 83 12.99 2.74 6.15
N ASP A 84 14.16 2.42 5.59
CA ASP A 84 15.30 3.32 5.54
C ASP A 84 14.97 4.58 4.73
N ILE A 85 14.31 4.43 3.57
CA ILE A 85 13.78 5.56 2.80
C ILE A 85 12.83 6.41 3.64
N VAL A 86 11.90 5.78 4.37
CA VAL A 86 10.96 6.51 5.24
C VAL A 86 11.69 7.31 6.34
N ILE A 87 12.76 6.76 6.92
CA ILE A 87 13.60 7.43 7.91
C ILE A 87 14.32 8.65 7.30
N GLU A 88 14.82 8.55 6.07
CA GLU A 88 15.54 9.64 5.39
C GLU A 88 14.67 10.90 5.17
N TYR A 89 13.35 10.74 5.09
CA TYR A 89 12.39 11.83 4.90
C TYR A 89 11.71 12.29 6.20
N SER A 90 12.16 11.79 7.36
CA SER A 90 11.65 12.15 8.70
C SER A 90 12.47 13.28 9.31
#